data_AF-A0A7S3JJJ2-F1
#
_entry.id   AF-A0A7S3JJJ2-F1
#
_cell.length_a   1.000
_cell.length_b   1.000
_cell.length_c   1.000
_cell.angle_alpha   90.00
_cell.angle_beta   90.00
_cell.angle_gamma   90.00
#
_symmetry.space_group_name_H-M   'P 1'
#
loop_
_entity.id
_entity.type
_entity.pdbx_description
1 polymer ?
#
loop_
_entity_poly.entity_id
_entity_poly.type
_entity_poly.pdbx_seq_one_letter_code
_entity_poly.pdbx_strand_id
1 'polypeptide(L)'
;KIELDKPLNSENNYLETRNALCLKANEKHQIEDITSVDYQTIDSIQKVGKVLEELLRLKHQEAGQVMASAWLYNWGNSDTEFKNKKYSMHMCNEFNFFLYFKDREYFDEVVRPVIAAKMEKSLIDYFLLEEYEEFEHFKDVSVYDTFNALEQCLLIAVVNRTDPDCAKVLADQFYNKAKLVYSKTAKKHQKFDTVLLMKILEKDDDDEAGEGGDGGDGGKAKKSKKEKKMKRQRSMSQSSNSSIDDLNWNVKQSY
;
A
#
# COMPACT_ATOMS: atom_id res chain seq x y z
N LYS A 1 -5.15 -22.89 13.25
CA LYS A 1 -4.96 -23.97 12.27
C LYS A 1 -6.31 -24.08 11.60
N ILE A 2 -6.42 -23.69 10.33
CA ILE A 2 -7.70 -23.61 9.62
C ILE A 2 -7.86 -24.94 8.90
N GLU A 3 -8.93 -25.66 9.18
CA GLU A 3 -9.24 -26.95 8.58
C GLU A 3 -10.45 -26.77 7.66
N LEU A 4 -10.43 -27.43 6.49
CA LEU A 4 -11.54 -27.42 5.53
C LEU A 4 -12.71 -28.24 6.10
N ASP A 5 -13.93 -27.73 5.94
CA ASP A 5 -15.16 -28.38 6.44
C ASP A 5 -15.46 -29.72 5.72
N LYS A 6 -14.85 -29.93 4.55
CA LYS A 6 -14.81 -31.21 3.84
C LYS A 6 -13.38 -31.54 3.40
N PRO A 7 -12.91 -32.78 3.62
CA PRO A 7 -11.59 -33.19 3.15
C PRO A 7 -11.55 -33.22 1.61
N LEU A 8 -10.44 -32.73 1.06
CA LEU A 8 -10.13 -32.83 -0.37
C LEU A 8 -10.03 -34.31 -0.77
N ASN A 9 -10.50 -34.67 -1.96
CA ASN A 9 -10.50 -36.06 -2.43
C ASN A 9 -9.05 -36.57 -2.61
N SER A 10 -8.64 -37.56 -1.84
CA SER A 10 -7.28 -38.11 -1.84
C SER A 10 -6.80 -38.69 -3.17
N GLU A 11 -7.70 -38.95 -4.12
CA GLU A 11 -7.35 -39.43 -5.47
C GLU A 11 -6.92 -38.31 -6.43
N ASN A 12 -7.16 -37.04 -6.08
CA ASN A 12 -6.80 -35.89 -6.88
C ASN A 12 -5.59 -35.15 -6.29
N ASN A 13 -4.65 -34.75 -7.14
CA ASN A 13 -3.57 -33.85 -6.77
C ASN A 13 -4.09 -32.41 -6.78
N TYR A 14 -4.17 -31.78 -5.60
CA TYR A 14 -4.54 -30.38 -5.47
C TYR A 14 -3.30 -29.51 -5.36
N LEU A 15 -3.26 -28.42 -6.12
CA LEU A 15 -2.20 -27.43 -6.07
C LEU A 15 -2.81 -26.08 -5.69
N GLU A 16 -2.38 -25.51 -4.56
CA GLU A 16 -2.75 -24.14 -4.21
C GLU A 16 -2.13 -23.19 -5.25
N THR A 17 -2.99 -22.54 -6.04
CA THR A 17 -2.56 -21.58 -7.06
C THR A 17 -3.00 -20.19 -6.67
N ARG A 18 -2.05 -19.26 -6.55
CA ARG A 18 -2.32 -17.85 -6.22
C ARG A 18 -2.25 -17.01 -7.49
N ASN A 19 -3.42 -16.63 -8.00
CA ASN A 19 -3.55 -15.83 -9.21
C ASN A 19 -3.74 -14.35 -8.89
N ALA A 20 -3.18 -13.48 -9.73
CA ALA A 20 -3.46 -12.06 -9.73
C ALA A 20 -4.16 -11.73 -11.06
N LEU A 21 -5.33 -11.11 -10.97
CA LEU A 21 -6.14 -10.72 -12.11
C LEU A 21 -6.30 -9.20 -12.08
N CYS A 22 -6.03 -8.54 -13.21
CA CYS A 22 -6.29 -7.13 -13.40
C CYS A 22 -7.47 -7.01 -14.36
N LEU A 23 -8.59 -6.48 -13.87
CA LEU A 23 -9.82 -6.32 -14.65
C LEU A 23 -9.87 -4.92 -15.25
N LYS A 24 -10.26 -4.82 -16.52
CA LYS A 24 -10.55 -3.53 -17.15
C LYS A 24 -11.87 -2.95 -16.64
N ALA A 25 -12.09 -1.67 -16.90
CA ALA A 25 -13.36 -1.04 -16.58
C ALA A 25 -14.53 -1.83 -17.19
N ASN A 26 -15.55 -2.13 -16.38
CA ASN A 26 -16.74 -2.94 -16.69
C ASN A 26 -16.51 -4.44 -16.96
N GLU A 27 -15.28 -4.93 -16.83
CA GLU A 27 -15.00 -6.36 -16.87
C GLU A 27 -15.45 -7.01 -15.56
N LYS A 28 -16.08 -8.18 -15.67
CA LYS A 28 -16.56 -8.95 -14.52
C LYS A 28 -15.79 -10.26 -14.43
N HIS A 29 -15.43 -10.65 -13.22
CA HIS A 29 -14.84 -11.95 -12.93
C HIS A 29 -15.71 -12.68 -11.90
N GLN A 30 -16.05 -13.93 -12.20
CA GLN A 30 -16.84 -14.78 -11.32
C GLN A 30 -15.91 -15.76 -10.61
N ILE A 31 -16.00 -15.80 -9.27
CA ILE A 31 -15.34 -16.82 -8.47
C ILE A 31 -16.29 -18.02 -8.42
N GLU A 32 -15.88 -19.14 -9.03
CA GLU A 32 -16.74 -20.32 -9.24
C GLU A 32 -17.09 -21.03 -7.92
N ASP A 33 -16.14 -21.11 -6.99
CA ASP A 33 -16.33 -21.76 -5.70
C ASP A 33 -15.94 -20.82 -4.55
N ILE A 34 -16.95 -20.27 -3.87
CA ILE A 34 -16.75 -19.35 -2.74
C ILE A 34 -16.37 -20.12 -1.46
N THR A 35 -16.69 -21.41 -1.38
CA THR A 35 -16.46 -22.22 -0.17
C THR A 35 -15.00 -22.66 -0.02
N SER A 36 -14.25 -22.69 -1.12
CA SER A 36 -12.82 -23.02 -1.13
C SER A 36 -11.91 -21.80 -1.30
N VAL A 37 -12.46 -20.58 -1.30
CA VAL A 37 -11.72 -19.35 -1.59
C VAL A 37 -11.81 -18.35 -0.43
N ASP A 38 -10.66 -18.03 0.14
CA ASP A 38 -10.49 -16.87 1.02
C ASP A 38 -10.27 -15.60 0.20
N TYR A 39 -11.12 -14.59 0.42
CA TYR A 39 -11.00 -13.29 -0.23
C TYR A 39 -11.16 -12.14 0.76
N GLN A 40 -10.44 -11.04 0.50
CA GLN A 40 -10.57 -9.77 1.19
C GLN A 40 -10.79 -8.65 0.17
N THR A 41 -11.86 -7.86 0.36
CA THR A 41 -12.17 -6.74 -0.52
C THR A 41 -11.62 -5.43 0.06
N ILE A 42 -10.79 -4.74 -0.72
CA ILE A 42 -10.24 -3.43 -0.38
C ILE A 42 -10.89 -2.40 -1.32
N ASP A 43 -11.94 -1.75 -0.85
CA ASP A 43 -12.82 -0.84 -1.62
C ASP A 43 -12.78 0.62 -1.13
N SER A 44 -12.04 0.89 -0.06
CA SER A 44 -11.97 2.23 0.55
C SER A 44 -10.53 2.60 0.92
N ILE A 45 -10.26 3.90 0.93
CA ILE A 45 -8.94 4.44 1.29
C ILE A 45 -8.57 4.09 2.74
N GLN A 46 -9.56 3.96 3.63
CA GLN A 46 -9.38 3.54 5.01
C GLN A 46 -8.89 2.08 5.07
N LYS A 47 -9.47 1.18 4.27
CA LYS A 47 -9.02 -0.22 4.20
C LYS A 47 -7.60 -0.31 3.62
N VAL A 48 -7.28 0.50 2.60
CA VAL A 48 -5.90 0.61 2.08
C VAL A 48 -4.93 1.05 3.18
N GLY A 49 -5.30 2.05 3.97
CA GLY A 49 -4.52 2.53 5.11
C GLY A 49 -4.25 1.45 6.15
N LYS A 50 -5.29 0.70 6.56
CA LYS A 50 -5.14 -0.44 7.48
C LYS A 50 -4.19 -1.51 6.93
N VAL A 51 -4.34 -1.84 5.65
CA VAL A 51 -3.46 -2.82 4.99
C VAL A 51 -2.01 -2.36 5.03
N LEU A 52 -1.78 -1.09 4.73
CA LEU A 52 -0.45 -0.50 4.72
C LEU A 52 0.18 -0.47 6.12
N GLU A 53 -0.59 -0.12 7.15
CA GLU A 53 -0.16 -0.15 8.55
C GLU A 53 0.34 -1.55 8.95
N GLU A 54 -0.43 -2.59 8.63
CA GLU A 54 -0.07 -3.96 8.98
C GLU A 54 1.17 -4.43 8.21
N LEU A 55 1.29 -4.06 6.93
CA LEU A 55 2.48 -4.37 6.13
C LEU A 55 3.75 -3.68 6.66
N LEU A 56 3.63 -2.49 7.26
CA LEU A 56 4.75 -1.78 7.89
C LEU A 56 5.12 -2.39 9.23
N ARG A 57 4.11 -2.81 10.01
CA ARG A 57 4.31 -3.55 11.25
C ARG A 57 5.13 -4.82 11.03
N LEU A 58 4.85 -5.56 9.95
CA LEU A 58 5.64 -6.73 9.54
C LEU A 58 7.11 -6.40 9.24
N LYS A 59 7.39 -5.19 8.75
CA LYS A 59 8.75 -4.75 8.43
C LYS A 59 9.48 -4.16 9.63
N HIS A 60 8.87 -4.14 10.81
CA HIS A 60 9.39 -3.44 12.00
C HIS A 60 9.72 -1.96 11.73
N GLN A 61 9.06 -1.35 10.75
CA GLN A 61 9.15 0.09 10.49
C GLN A 61 8.08 0.81 11.29
N GLU A 62 8.40 1.97 11.87
CA GLU A 62 7.41 2.74 12.59
C GLU A 62 6.28 3.16 11.65
N ALA A 63 5.06 2.73 11.97
CA ALA A 63 3.83 3.15 11.28
C ALA A 63 3.58 4.68 11.38
N GLY A 64 4.36 5.39 12.21
CA GLY A 64 4.22 6.82 12.47
C GLY A 64 4.30 7.72 11.24
N GLN A 65 4.95 7.28 10.15
CA GLN A 65 5.00 8.05 8.90
C GLN A 65 3.86 7.73 7.91
N VAL A 66 3.18 6.59 8.08
CA VAL A 66 2.22 6.07 7.10
C VAL A 66 0.82 5.92 7.67
N MET A 67 0.60 6.47 8.87
CA MET A 67 -0.67 7.11 9.16
C MET A 67 -0.88 8.20 8.12
N ALA A 68 -1.36 7.80 6.92
CA ALA A 68 -2.26 8.55 6.09
C ALA A 68 -3.29 9.07 7.07
N SER A 69 -3.02 10.29 7.52
CA SER A 69 -3.45 10.69 8.84
C SER A 69 -4.95 10.68 8.82
N ALA A 70 -5.63 10.29 9.90
CA ALA A 70 -7.10 10.18 9.87
C ALA A 70 -7.80 11.45 9.33
N TRP A 71 -7.12 12.61 9.42
CA TRP A 71 -7.53 13.85 8.80
C TRP A 71 -7.63 13.82 7.26
N LEU A 72 -6.76 13.08 6.55
CA LEU A 72 -6.77 12.96 5.10
C LEU A 72 -8.04 12.28 4.59
N TYR A 73 -8.57 11.31 5.34
CA TYR A 73 -9.86 10.66 5.03
C TYR A 73 -11.04 11.64 5.09
N ASN A 74 -10.92 12.70 5.89
CA ASN A 74 -11.95 13.73 6.07
C ASN A 74 -11.59 15.06 5.37
N TRP A 75 -10.61 15.04 4.45
CA TRP A 75 -10.12 16.25 3.77
C TRP A 75 -11.24 17.05 3.09
N GLY A 76 -12.14 16.35 2.37
CA GLY A 76 -13.25 17.00 1.65
C GLY A 76 -14.24 17.76 2.54
N ASN A 77 -14.34 17.39 3.83
CA ASN A 77 -15.22 18.04 4.80
C ASN A 77 -14.50 19.04 5.71
N SER A 78 -13.20 19.28 5.49
CA SER A 78 -12.39 20.16 6.33
C SER A 78 -12.51 21.61 5.87
N ASP A 79 -12.43 22.55 6.82
CA ASP A 79 -12.39 23.98 6.52
C ASP A 79 -11.02 24.41 5.94
N THR A 80 -10.99 25.59 5.32
CA THR A 80 -9.78 26.11 4.66
C THR A 80 -8.64 26.38 5.65
N GLU A 81 -8.95 26.80 6.88
CA GLU A 81 -7.93 27.06 7.91
C GLU A 81 -7.20 25.77 8.31
N PHE A 82 -7.96 24.69 8.54
CA PHE A 82 -7.43 23.37 8.83
C PHE A 82 -6.64 22.82 7.64
N LYS A 83 -7.15 22.97 6.42
CA LYS A 83 -6.45 22.56 5.19
C LYS A 83 -5.08 23.24 5.08
N ASN A 84 -5.02 24.55 5.28
CA ASN A 84 -3.78 25.33 5.25
C ASN A 84 -2.79 24.90 6.34
N LYS A 85 -3.28 24.70 7.57
CA LYS A 85 -2.45 24.21 8.68
C LYS A 85 -1.86 22.84 8.39
N LYS A 86 -2.68 21.92 7.86
CA LYS A 86 -2.22 20.56 7.51
C LYS A 86 -1.27 20.57 6.33
N TYR A 87 -1.55 21.38 5.31
CA TYR A 87 -0.67 21.54 4.17
C TYR A 87 0.72 22.00 4.61
N SER A 88 0.81 23.08 5.40
CA SER A 88 2.09 23.59 5.90
C SER A 88 2.89 22.56 6.72
N MET A 89 2.22 21.64 7.43
CA MET A 89 2.88 20.58 8.21
C MET A 89 3.34 19.38 7.36
N HIS A 90 2.74 19.15 6.20
CA HIS A 90 2.88 17.91 5.42
C HIS A 90 3.20 18.18 3.94
N MET A 91 3.98 19.23 3.65
CA MET A 91 4.37 19.63 2.28
C MET A 91 5.31 18.61 1.63
N CYS A 92 4.77 17.52 1.09
CA CYS A 92 5.52 16.49 0.35
C CYS A 92 4.89 16.19 -1.02
N ASN A 93 5.66 15.56 -1.89
CA ASN A 93 5.26 15.27 -3.27
C ASN A 93 4.01 14.37 -3.34
N GLU A 94 3.89 13.39 -2.44
CA GLU A 94 2.74 12.48 -2.37
C GLU A 94 1.47 13.23 -1.99
N PHE A 95 1.57 14.18 -1.06
CA PHE A 95 0.42 14.97 -0.64
C PHE A 95 0.01 15.97 -1.71
N ASN A 96 0.98 16.64 -2.35
CA ASN A 96 0.71 17.49 -3.51
C ASN A 96 0.00 16.71 -4.64
N PHE A 97 0.47 15.49 -4.92
CA PHE A 97 -0.13 14.59 -5.90
C PHE A 97 -1.56 14.19 -5.53
N PHE A 98 -1.80 13.86 -4.25
CA PHE A 98 -3.15 13.59 -3.76
C PHE A 98 -4.10 14.77 -4.01
N LEU A 99 -3.66 15.99 -3.67
CA LEU A 99 -4.47 17.20 -3.80
C LEU A 99 -4.82 17.50 -5.26
N TYR A 100 -3.89 17.31 -6.19
CA TYR A 100 -4.13 17.49 -7.63
C TYR A 100 -5.32 16.68 -8.16
N PHE A 101 -5.51 15.44 -7.68
CA PHE A 101 -6.63 14.59 -8.11
C PHE A 101 -7.88 14.69 -7.25
N LYS A 102 -7.76 15.05 -5.97
CA LYS A 102 -8.89 15.01 -5.01
C LYS A 102 -9.48 16.37 -4.67
N ASP A 103 -8.70 17.43 -4.77
CA ASP A 103 -9.11 18.78 -4.41
C ASP A 103 -8.40 19.78 -5.33
N ARG A 104 -8.83 19.81 -6.59
CA ARG A 104 -8.18 20.60 -7.64
C ARG A 104 -8.26 22.10 -7.38
N GLU A 105 -9.36 22.57 -6.80
CA GLU A 105 -9.56 23.98 -6.44
C GLU A 105 -8.52 24.43 -5.42
N TYR A 106 -8.36 23.68 -4.31
CA TYR A 106 -7.32 23.97 -3.32
C TYR A 106 -5.90 23.85 -3.90
N PHE A 107 -5.68 22.87 -4.77
CA PHE A 107 -4.41 22.68 -5.43
C PHE A 107 -4.03 23.91 -6.28
N ASP A 108 -4.93 24.39 -7.14
CA ASP A 108 -4.65 25.51 -8.03
C ASP A 108 -4.46 26.82 -7.27
N GLU A 109 -5.18 27.04 -6.16
CA GLU A 109 -5.09 28.26 -5.35
C GLU A 109 -3.82 28.31 -4.48
N VAL A 110 -3.50 27.23 -3.77
CA VAL A 110 -2.47 27.22 -2.72
C VAL A 110 -1.23 26.43 -3.11
N VAL A 111 -1.40 25.24 -3.66
CA VAL A 111 -0.30 24.29 -3.86
C VAL A 111 0.49 24.62 -5.12
N ARG A 112 -0.19 24.93 -6.22
CA ARG A 112 0.42 25.20 -7.52
C ARG A 112 1.41 26.37 -7.46
N PRO A 113 1.11 27.53 -6.84
CA PRO A 113 2.09 28.61 -6.70
C PRO A 113 3.32 28.22 -5.88
N VAL A 114 3.12 27.41 -4.83
CA VAL A 114 4.21 26.93 -3.96
C VAL A 114 5.15 26.01 -4.74
N ILE A 115 4.61 25.08 -5.53
CA ILE A 115 5.40 24.20 -6.39
C ILE A 115 6.12 25.01 -7.49
N ALA A 116 5.44 25.98 -8.09
CA ALA A 116 6.03 26.84 -9.13
C ALA A 116 7.25 27.62 -8.60
N ALA A 117 7.18 28.09 -7.34
CA ALA A 117 8.26 28.80 -6.66
C ALA A 117 9.43 27.92 -6.21
N LYS A 118 9.34 26.59 -6.37
CA LYS A 118 10.42 25.67 -6.03
C LYS A 118 11.61 25.87 -6.97
N MET A 119 12.80 26.04 -6.37
CA MET A 119 14.06 26.26 -7.09
C MET A 119 14.46 25.05 -7.94
N GLU A 120 14.42 23.86 -7.35
CA GLU A 120 14.69 22.60 -8.05
C GLU A 120 13.40 21.78 -8.12
N LYS A 121 12.90 21.56 -9.34
CA LYS A 121 11.66 20.84 -9.58
C LYS A 121 11.97 19.37 -9.86
N SER A 122 11.22 18.48 -9.23
CA SER A 122 11.24 17.04 -9.50
C SER A 122 10.28 16.69 -10.64
N LEU A 123 10.37 15.46 -11.16
CA LEU A 123 9.45 14.95 -12.20
C LEU A 123 7.97 15.09 -11.79
N ILE A 124 7.67 14.85 -10.52
CA ILE A 124 6.31 15.02 -9.98
C ILE A 124 5.90 16.49 -10.02
N ASP A 125 6.81 17.42 -9.69
CA ASP A 125 6.49 18.86 -9.74
C ASP A 125 6.15 19.30 -11.17
N TYR A 126 6.94 18.87 -12.17
CA TYR A 126 6.66 19.16 -13.57
C TYR A 126 5.33 18.52 -14.04
N PHE A 127 5.04 17.29 -13.60
CA PHE A 127 3.74 16.66 -13.87
C PHE A 127 2.57 17.51 -13.35
N LEU A 128 2.70 18.00 -12.11
CA LEU A 128 1.66 18.73 -11.39
C LEU A 128 1.48 20.17 -11.90
N LEU A 129 2.55 20.78 -12.42
CA LEU A 129 2.50 22.07 -13.10
C LEU A 129 2.00 21.96 -14.56
N GLU A 130 1.89 20.73 -15.07
CA GLU A 130 1.51 20.41 -16.45
C GLU A 130 2.55 20.90 -17.49
N GLU A 131 3.82 20.99 -17.07
CA GLU A 131 4.99 21.37 -17.87
C GLU A 131 5.60 20.11 -18.54
N TYR A 132 4.86 19.53 -19.48
CA TYR A 132 5.21 18.23 -20.08
C TYR A 132 6.44 18.26 -20.99
N GLU A 133 6.89 19.44 -21.43
CA GLU A 133 8.07 19.61 -22.27
C GLU A 133 9.35 19.14 -21.54
N GLU A 134 9.39 19.29 -20.21
CA GLU A 134 10.54 18.91 -19.39
C GLU A 134 10.74 17.40 -19.26
N PHE A 135 9.72 16.61 -19.64
CA PHE A 135 9.79 15.15 -19.61
C PHE A 135 10.79 14.56 -20.62
N GLU A 136 11.20 15.34 -21.63
CA GLU A 136 12.21 14.91 -22.59
C GLU A 136 13.57 14.65 -21.90
N HIS A 137 13.95 15.49 -20.94
CA HIS A 137 15.20 15.36 -20.18
C HIS A 137 15.24 14.13 -19.28
N PHE A 138 14.07 13.57 -18.95
CA PHE A 138 13.93 12.42 -18.06
C PHE A 138 13.91 11.08 -18.80
N LYS A 139 13.98 11.07 -20.14
CA LYS A 139 14.05 9.85 -20.97
C LYS A 139 15.39 9.15 -20.91
N ASP A 140 16.45 9.84 -20.48
CA ASP A 140 17.78 9.26 -20.38
C ASP A 140 17.80 8.08 -19.41
N VAL A 141 18.35 6.95 -19.86
CA VAL A 141 18.36 5.68 -19.12
C VAL A 141 18.98 5.83 -17.73
N SER A 142 20.06 6.61 -17.62
CA SER A 142 20.73 6.86 -16.34
C SER A 142 19.84 7.59 -15.34
N VAL A 143 19.01 8.53 -15.82
CA VAL A 143 18.10 9.30 -14.98
C VAL A 143 16.89 8.43 -14.63
N TYR A 144 16.34 7.72 -15.62
CA TYR A 144 15.22 6.79 -15.44
C TYR A 144 15.45 5.75 -14.35
N ASP A 145 16.67 5.22 -14.24
CA ASP A 145 17.00 4.21 -13.23
C ASP A 145 17.06 4.74 -11.80
N THR A 146 17.20 6.06 -11.61
CA THR A 146 17.18 6.70 -10.29
C THR A 146 15.77 6.90 -9.74
N PHE A 147 14.76 6.88 -10.61
CA PHE A 147 13.38 7.15 -10.25
C PHE A 147 12.73 6.04 -9.45
N ASN A 148 11.79 6.45 -8.59
CA ASN A 148 10.92 5.51 -7.92
C ASN A 148 9.85 4.96 -8.88
N ALA A 149 9.16 3.88 -8.46
CA ALA A 149 8.18 3.23 -9.33
C ALA A 149 7.02 4.15 -9.76
N LEU A 150 6.60 5.11 -8.94
CA LEU A 150 5.57 6.08 -9.29
C LEU A 150 6.08 7.04 -10.38
N GLU A 151 7.27 7.61 -10.19
CA GLU A 151 7.92 8.50 -11.16
C GLU A 151 8.15 7.81 -12.51
N GLN A 152 8.61 6.55 -12.50
CA GLN A 152 8.76 5.74 -13.70
C GLN A 152 7.42 5.53 -14.42
N CYS A 153 6.36 5.21 -13.67
CA CYS A 153 5.01 5.07 -14.24
C CYS A 153 4.50 6.41 -14.83
N LEU A 154 4.76 7.53 -14.15
CA LEU A 154 4.36 8.85 -14.62
C LEU A 154 5.10 9.24 -15.90
N LEU A 155 6.40 9.01 -15.97
CA LEU A 155 7.19 9.22 -17.18
C LEU A 155 6.61 8.42 -18.35
N ILE A 156 6.38 7.12 -18.17
CA ILE A 156 5.80 6.26 -19.20
C ILE A 156 4.43 6.81 -19.64
N ALA A 157 3.58 7.20 -18.70
CA ALA A 157 2.23 7.70 -19.00
C ALA A 157 2.25 9.01 -19.80
N VAL A 158 3.18 9.92 -19.50
CA VAL A 158 3.33 11.19 -20.24
C VAL A 158 3.98 10.94 -21.60
N VAL A 159 5.07 10.19 -21.66
CA VAL A 159 5.77 9.86 -22.92
C VAL A 159 4.85 9.10 -23.86
N ASN A 160 3.95 8.25 -23.36
CA ASN A 160 2.98 7.55 -24.21
C ASN A 160 2.04 8.49 -24.98
N ARG A 161 1.90 9.75 -24.56
CA ARG A 161 1.12 10.77 -25.28
C ARG A 161 1.88 11.38 -26.45
N THR A 162 3.21 11.41 -26.38
CA THR A 162 4.08 12.09 -27.36
C THR A 162 4.83 11.08 -28.24
N ASP A 163 5.39 10.03 -27.66
CA ASP A 163 6.14 8.96 -28.30
C ASP A 163 5.76 7.58 -27.71
N PRO A 164 4.71 6.93 -28.27
CA PRO A 164 4.24 5.63 -27.81
C PRO A 164 5.28 4.51 -27.94
N ASP A 165 6.18 4.58 -28.93
CA ASP A 165 7.20 3.56 -29.15
C ASP A 165 8.26 3.60 -28.05
N CYS A 166 8.73 4.80 -27.69
CA CYS A 166 9.62 5.00 -26.55
C CYS A 166 8.95 4.56 -25.23
N ALA A 167 7.68 4.93 -25.01
CA ALA A 167 6.95 4.55 -23.81
C ALA A 167 6.85 3.03 -23.64
N LYS A 168 6.66 2.30 -24.75
CA LYS A 168 6.63 0.84 -24.74
C LYS A 168 7.97 0.24 -24.29
N VAL A 169 9.09 0.77 -24.79
CA VAL A 169 10.43 0.32 -24.38
C VAL A 169 10.66 0.54 -22.88
N LEU A 170 10.29 1.72 -22.37
CA LEU A 170 10.40 2.04 -20.94
C LEU A 170 9.50 1.13 -20.08
N ALA A 171 8.28 0.85 -20.54
CA ALA A 171 7.36 -0.06 -19.88
C ALA A 171 7.88 -1.50 -19.85
N ASP A 172 8.46 -1.99 -20.94
CA ASP A 172 9.08 -3.31 -21.01
C ASP A 172 10.27 -3.41 -20.04
N GLN A 173 11.11 -2.38 -19.97
CA GLN A 173 12.20 -2.30 -19.00
C GLN A 173 11.69 -2.35 -17.56
N PHE A 174 10.67 -1.55 -17.23
CA PHE A 174 10.02 -1.55 -15.91
C PHE A 174 9.48 -2.93 -15.54
N TYR A 175 8.75 -3.56 -16.46
CA TYR A 175 8.18 -4.89 -16.26
C TYR A 175 9.26 -5.95 -16.04
N ASN A 176 10.33 -5.93 -16.84
CA ASN A 176 11.45 -6.86 -16.73
C ASN A 176 12.18 -6.69 -15.38
N LYS A 177 12.43 -5.45 -14.94
CA LYS A 177 13.03 -5.15 -13.63
C LYS A 177 12.15 -5.67 -12.49
N ALA A 178 10.84 -5.43 -12.56
CA ALA A 178 9.88 -5.93 -11.58
C ALA A 178 9.86 -7.47 -11.52
N LYS A 179 9.91 -8.15 -12.67
CA LYS A 179 9.94 -9.61 -12.77
C LYS A 179 11.18 -10.23 -12.12
N LEU A 180 12.34 -9.58 -12.21
CA LEU A 180 13.57 -10.05 -11.55
C LEU A 180 13.46 -9.98 -10.02
N VAL A 181 12.90 -8.89 -9.49
CA VAL A 181 12.64 -8.72 -8.05
C VAL A 181 11.57 -9.71 -7.55
N TYR A 182 10.63 -10.09 -8.40
CA TYR A 182 9.50 -10.98 -8.11
C TYR A 182 9.90 -12.42 -7.74
N SER A 183 11.15 -12.83 -7.96
CA SER A 183 11.67 -14.17 -7.66
C SER A 183 11.72 -14.53 -6.15
N LYS A 184 11.56 -13.56 -5.23
CA LYS A 184 11.48 -13.80 -3.77
C LYS A 184 10.06 -14.19 -3.32
N THR A 185 9.52 -15.29 -3.83
CA THR A 185 8.13 -15.78 -3.66
C THR A 185 7.67 -15.85 -2.20
N ALA A 186 8.54 -16.28 -1.26
CA ALA A 186 8.17 -16.47 0.14
C ALA A 186 7.73 -15.18 0.85
N LYS A 187 8.43 -14.06 0.61
CA LYS A 187 8.06 -12.76 1.20
C LYS A 187 6.77 -12.20 0.61
N LYS A 188 6.42 -12.57 -0.62
CA LYS A 188 5.14 -12.20 -1.24
C LYS A 188 3.98 -12.94 -0.59
N HIS A 189 4.15 -14.24 -0.37
CA HIS A 189 3.14 -15.08 0.28
C HIS A 189 2.83 -14.58 1.68
N GLN A 190 3.87 -14.26 2.46
CA GLN A 190 3.69 -13.70 3.80
C GLN A 190 2.85 -12.40 3.80
N LYS A 191 3.13 -11.46 2.89
CA LYS A 191 2.35 -10.22 2.77
C LYS A 191 0.90 -10.49 2.37
N PHE A 192 0.70 -11.37 1.39
CA PHE A 192 -0.63 -11.75 0.92
C PHE A 192 -1.45 -12.42 2.03
N ASP A 193 -0.86 -13.40 2.71
CA ASP A 193 -1.49 -14.12 3.81
C ASP A 193 -1.82 -13.16 4.96
N THR A 194 -0.96 -12.18 5.24
CA THR A 194 -1.23 -11.18 6.27
C THR A 194 -2.44 -10.32 5.93
N VAL A 195 -2.58 -9.94 4.65
CA VAL A 195 -3.75 -9.18 4.18
C VAL A 195 -5.04 -10.02 4.23
N LEU A 196 -4.97 -11.31 3.90
CA LEU A 196 -6.11 -12.21 4.06
C LEU A 196 -6.48 -12.42 5.54
N LEU A 197 -5.48 -12.57 6.41
CA LEU A 197 -5.67 -12.76 7.85
C LEU A 197 -6.19 -11.52 8.57
N MET A 198 -6.02 -10.31 8.02
CA MET A 198 -6.66 -9.10 8.57
C MET A 198 -8.19 -9.24 8.66
N LYS A 199 -8.80 -9.95 7.71
CA LYS A 199 -10.24 -10.28 7.75
C LYS A 199 -10.63 -11.07 9.00
N ILE A 200 -9.77 -11.97 9.44
CA ILE A 200 -10.03 -12.85 10.59
C ILE A 200 -10.02 -12.02 11.88
N LEU A 201 -9.10 -11.06 11.98
CA LEU A 201 -9.01 -10.19 13.15
C LEU A 201 -10.17 -9.20 13.25
N GLU A 202 -10.66 -8.67 12.13
CA GLU A 202 -11.86 -7.80 12.13
C GLU A 202 -13.13 -8.57 12.55
N LYS A 203 -13.27 -9.85 12.17
CA LYS A 203 -14.41 -10.68 12.58
C LYS A 203 -14.42 -11.00 14.07
N ASP A 204 -13.27 -11.30 14.66
CA ASP A 204 -13.18 -11.64 16.09
C ASP A 204 -13.53 -10.45 17.01
N ASP A 205 -13.33 -9.20 16.55
CA ASP A 205 -13.68 -7.99 17.31
C ASP A 205 -15.19 -7.67 17.21
N ASP A 206 -15.84 -7.99 16.09
CA ASP A 206 -17.30 -7.84 15.92
C ASP A 206 -18.08 -8.90 16.71
N ASP A 207 -17.54 -10.11 16.85
CA ASP A 207 -18.14 -11.20 17.62
C ASP A 207 -18.01 -10.98 19.16
N GLU A 208 -17.04 -10.20 19.64
CA GLU A 208 -16.93 -9.81 21.07
C GLU A 208 -17.87 -8.63 21.45
N ALA A 209 -18.41 -7.88 20.49
CA ALA A 209 -19.38 -6.80 20.74
C ALA A 209 -20.84 -7.29 20.82
N GLY A 210 -21.07 -8.58 20.56
CA GLY A 210 -22.38 -9.18 20.35
C GLY A 210 -22.92 -10.12 21.42
N GLU A 211 -22.40 -10.15 22.66
CA GLU A 211 -23.03 -10.94 23.74
C GLU A 211 -23.03 -10.18 25.08
N GLY A 212 -24.03 -9.31 25.24
CA GLY A 212 -24.49 -8.88 26.56
C GLY A 212 -25.40 -9.96 27.15
N GLY A 213 -24.83 -10.84 27.99
CA GLY A 213 -25.57 -11.88 28.69
C GLY A 213 -24.84 -12.44 29.91
N ASP A 214 -25.16 -11.86 31.07
CA ASP A 214 -25.15 -12.38 32.45
C ASP A 214 -24.12 -13.45 32.94
N GLY A 215 -23.48 -13.13 34.08
CA GLY A 215 -23.10 -14.12 35.10
C GLY A 215 -21.70 -14.76 35.11
N GLY A 216 -20.81 -14.23 35.96
CA GLY A 216 -19.92 -15.06 36.82
C GLY A 216 -18.54 -15.53 36.29
N ASP A 217 -17.50 -15.22 37.08
CA ASP A 217 -16.17 -15.89 37.12
C ASP A 217 -15.24 -15.84 35.89
N GLY A 218 -15.11 -14.67 35.23
CA GLY A 218 -14.23 -14.47 34.06
C GLY A 218 -12.79 -13.98 34.34
N GLY A 219 -12.40 -13.75 35.61
CA GLY A 219 -11.19 -12.99 35.96
C GLY A 219 -9.85 -13.69 35.66
N LYS A 220 -9.77 -15.01 35.87
CA LYS A 220 -8.51 -15.78 35.68
C LYS A 220 -8.27 -16.19 34.22
N ALA A 221 -9.32 -16.46 33.45
CA ALA A 221 -9.22 -16.80 32.03
C ALA A 221 -8.77 -15.61 31.15
N LYS A 222 -9.23 -14.39 31.48
CA LYS A 222 -8.85 -13.14 30.79
C LYS A 222 -7.35 -12.82 30.93
N LYS A 223 -6.75 -13.08 32.10
CA LYS A 223 -5.31 -12.84 32.35
C LYS A 223 -4.43 -13.85 31.59
N SER A 224 -4.83 -15.13 31.59
CA SER A 224 -4.15 -16.22 30.87
C SER A 224 -4.15 -16.04 29.35
N LYS A 225 -5.26 -15.58 28.74
CA LYS A 225 -5.33 -15.30 27.30
C LYS A 225 -4.46 -14.10 26.88
N LYS A 226 -4.41 -13.02 27.68
CA LYS A 226 -3.55 -11.85 27.41
C LYS A 226 -2.05 -12.19 27.51
N GLU A 227 -1.68 -13.07 28.43
CA GLU A 227 -0.30 -13.55 28.59
C GLU A 227 0.13 -14.49 27.44
N LYS A 228 -0.78 -15.31 26.92
CA LYS A 228 -0.57 -16.09 25.69
C LYS A 228 -0.46 -15.19 24.44
N LYS A 229 -1.21 -14.07 24.39
CA LYS A 229 -1.14 -13.04 23.32
C LYS A 229 0.25 -12.36 23.26
N MET A 230 0.80 -11.99 24.41
CA MET A 230 2.17 -11.43 24.52
C MET A 230 3.27 -12.46 24.22
N LYS A 231 3.11 -13.72 24.65
CA LYS A 231 4.09 -14.79 24.34
C LYS A 231 4.13 -15.14 22.85
N ARG A 232 2.99 -15.14 22.14
CA ARG A 232 2.95 -15.34 20.67
C ARG A 232 3.64 -14.20 19.93
N GLN A 233 3.40 -12.95 20.31
CA GLN A 233 4.09 -11.79 19.72
C GLN A 233 5.61 -11.84 19.93
N ARG A 234 6.08 -12.22 21.12
CA ARG A 234 7.53 -12.38 21.41
C ARG A 234 8.18 -13.55 20.67
N SER A 235 7.47 -14.66 20.46
CA SER A 235 8.01 -15.81 19.73
C SER A 235 8.21 -15.54 18.24
N MET A 236 7.37 -14.70 17.63
CA MET A 236 7.51 -14.30 16.23
C MET A 236 8.68 -13.35 15.99
N SER A 237 8.99 -12.48 16.96
CA SER A 237 10.11 -11.55 16.84
C SER A 237 11.49 -12.18 17.09
N GLN A 238 11.56 -13.35 17.74
CA GLN A 238 12.82 -14.05 18.03
C GLN A 238 13.22 -15.05 16.94
N SER A 239 12.26 -15.56 16.16
CA SER A 239 12.50 -16.49 15.05
C SER A 239 13.09 -15.83 13.78
N SER A 240 13.16 -14.50 13.74
CA SER A 240 13.61 -13.71 12.59
C SER A 240 15.06 -13.20 12.70
N ASN A 241 15.76 -13.49 13.80
CA ASN A 241 17.17 -13.13 13.95
C ASN A 241 18.09 -14.18 13.30
N SER A 242 18.20 -14.14 11.97
CA SER A 242 19.41 -14.59 11.29
C SER A 242 19.69 -13.69 10.09
N SER A 243 20.82 -12.99 10.16
CA SER A 243 21.41 -12.15 9.11
C SER A 243 20.60 -10.89 8.75
N ILE A 244 20.59 -9.95 9.70
CA ILE A 244 20.46 -8.52 9.41
C ILE A 244 21.82 -8.08 8.89
N ASP A 245 21.95 -7.99 7.58
CA ASP A 245 22.86 -7.07 6.89
C ASP A 245 22.29 -6.90 5.47
N ASP A 246 22.38 -5.68 4.96
CA ASP A 246 21.97 -5.23 3.63
C ASP A 246 20.47 -5.04 3.38
N LEU A 247 19.96 -3.89 3.84
CA LEU A 247 19.21 -2.91 3.03
C LEU A 247 18.94 -1.69 3.92
N ASN A 248 20.01 -0.92 4.15
CA ASN A 248 19.92 0.39 4.78
C ASN A 248 19.20 1.33 3.78
N TRP A 249 17.92 1.57 4.00
CA TRP A 249 17.14 2.61 3.31
C TRP A 249 17.66 3.97 3.77
N ASN A 250 18.81 4.36 3.23
CA ASN A 250 19.32 5.71 3.36
C ASN A 250 18.46 6.60 2.47
N VAL A 251 17.47 7.25 3.08
CA VAL A 251 16.95 8.53 2.60
C VAL A 251 18.12 9.50 2.67
N LYS A 252 18.92 9.58 1.60
CA LYS A 252 19.74 10.76 1.38
C LYS A 252 18.77 11.86 0.96
N GLN A 253 18.40 12.69 1.92
CA GLN A 253 17.94 14.02 1.60
C GLN A 253 19.13 14.74 0.96
N SER A 254 19.07 14.93 -0.35
CA SER A 254 19.91 15.91 -1.02
C SER A 254 19.26 17.27 -0.81
N TYR A 255 20.00 18.15 -0.14
CA TYR A 255 19.76 19.59 -0.09
C TYR A 255 20.18 20.25 -1.40
#